data_AF-A0A377U0K5-F1
#
_entry.id   AF-A0A377U0K5-F1
#
_cell.length_a   1.000
_cell.length_b   1.000
_cell.length_c   1.000
_cell.angle_alpha   90.00
_cell.angle_beta   90.00
_cell.angle_gamma   90.00
#
_symmetry.space_group_name_H-M   'P 1'
#
loop_
_entity.id
_entity.type
_entity.pdbx_description
1 polymer ?
#
loop_
_entity_poly.entity_id
_entity_poly.type
_entity_poly.pdbx_seq_one_letter_code
_entity_poly.pdbx_strand_id
1 'polypeptide(L)'
;MLFCWNLALAFPEELPFISRLSTILEDNSLPLYLSQLLLKLQQHYHYLVEQIKDLESQLKRKLDEDEVGQRLLSIPCVGTLTASTISTEIGDGKQYASSRDFAAATGLVPRQYSTGGRTTLLGISKRGNKKIRTLLVQCARVFIQNWNTSLANWPIGSGIYCAGKATLSSLVLWQISWPE
;
A
#
# COMPACT_ATOMS: atom_id res chain seq x y z
N MET A 1 -4.11 -26.52 17.50
CA MET A 1 -3.42 -25.54 16.65
C MET A 1 -4.06 -24.17 16.88
N LEU A 2 -3.84 -23.65 18.09
CA LEU A 2 -4.55 -22.54 18.75
C LEU A 2 -3.53 -21.47 19.14
N PHE A 3 -2.81 -20.89 18.18
CA PHE A 3 -1.67 -20.02 18.52
C PHE A 3 -1.47 -18.77 17.66
N CYS A 4 -2.52 -18.24 17.01
CA CYS A 4 -2.43 -16.93 16.33
C CYS A 4 -3.74 -16.11 16.37
N TRP A 5 -4.66 -16.36 17.33
CA TRP A 5 -5.88 -15.54 17.44
C TRP A 5 -5.78 -14.44 18.52
N ASN A 6 -4.74 -14.43 19.34
CA ASN A 6 -4.61 -13.45 20.43
C ASN A 6 -3.84 -12.16 20.07
N LEU A 7 -3.51 -11.93 18.80
CA LEU A 7 -2.83 -10.68 18.36
C LEU A 7 -3.43 -10.10 17.07
N ALA A 8 -4.73 -10.33 16.84
CA ALA A 8 -5.46 -9.76 15.70
C ALA A 8 -6.69 -8.97 16.14
N LEU A 9 -6.72 -8.51 17.40
CA LEU A 9 -7.43 -7.28 17.72
C LEU A 9 -6.61 -6.17 17.10
N ALA A 10 -7.02 -5.81 15.89
CA ALA A 10 -7.26 -4.42 15.54
C ALA A 10 -6.16 -3.48 16.05
N PHE A 11 -5.25 -3.11 15.15
CA PHE A 11 -4.40 -1.93 15.28
C PHE A 11 -5.04 -0.71 14.54
N PRO A 12 -6.32 -0.32 14.75
CA PRO A 12 -6.77 1.01 14.42
C PRO A 12 -6.33 1.92 15.59
N GLU A 13 -5.90 3.14 15.30
CA GLU A 13 -5.68 4.21 16.31
C GLU A 13 -4.31 4.35 17.01
N GLU A 14 -3.20 3.86 16.44
CA GLU A 14 -1.87 4.11 17.04
C GLU A 14 -1.39 5.57 16.98
N LEU A 15 -1.76 6.31 15.94
CA LEU A 15 -1.37 7.71 15.75
C LEU A 15 -1.90 8.64 16.87
N PRO A 16 -3.18 8.55 17.29
CA PRO A 16 -3.65 9.30 18.43
C PRO A 16 -3.13 8.75 19.76
N PHE A 17 -2.89 7.44 19.92
CA PHE A 17 -2.37 6.90 21.18
C PHE A 17 -0.96 7.39 21.48
N ILE A 18 -0.03 7.27 20.50
CA ILE A 18 1.36 7.70 20.68
C ILE A 18 1.47 9.21 20.83
N SER A 19 0.60 9.99 20.18
CA SER A 19 0.57 11.45 20.37
C SER A 19 -0.08 11.86 21.71
N ARG A 20 -0.98 11.04 22.27
CA ARG A 20 -1.59 11.25 23.61
C ARG A 20 -0.76 10.68 24.76
N LEU A 21 0.29 9.91 24.49
CA LEU A 21 1.12 9.31 25.54
C LEU A 21 1.67 10.36 26.51
N SER A 22 2.08 11.54 26.04
CA SER A 22 2.55 12.63 26.90
C SER A 22 1.47 13.10 27.87
N THR A 23 0.21 13.20 27.44
CA THR A 23 -0.93 13.60 28.28
C THR A 23 -1.27 12.52 29.31
N ILE A 24 -1.19 11.24 28.92
CA ILE A 24 -1.46 10.10 29.82
C ILE A 24 -0.34 9.92 30.87
N LEU A 25 0.87 10.35 30.54
CA LEU A 25 2.03 10.28 31.43
C LEU A 25 1.99 11.33 32.54
N GLU A 26 1.35 12.47 32.29
CA GLU A 26 1.13 13.53 33.29
C GLU A 26 0.13 13.10 34.39
N ASP A 27 -0.84 12.24 34.02
CA ASP A 27 -1.88 11.76 34.93
C ASP A 27 -1.44 10.59 35.84
N ASN A 28 -0.33 9.91 35.51
CA ASN A 28 0.13 8.72 36.23
C ASN A 28 1.49 8.97 36.90
N SER A 29 1.54 8.78 38.22
CA SER A 29 2.75 8.90 39.05
C SER A 29 3.79 7.80 38.73
N LEU A 30 4.48 7.91 37.60
CA LEU A 30 5.49 6.97 37.14
C LEU A 30 6.90 7.34 37.62
N PRO A 31 7.82 6.37 37.78
CA PRO A 31 9.22 6.66 38.09
C PRO A 31 9.88 7.54 37.02
N LEU A 32 10.64 8.55 37.46
CA LEU A 32 11.26 9.58 36.60
C LEU A 32 12.11 8.99 35.45
N TYR A 33 12.77 7.87 35.67
CA TYR A 33 13.58 7.20 34.65
C TYR A 33 12.73 6.65 33.48
N LEU A 34 11.57 6.07 33.81
CA LEU A 34 10.67 5.47 32.82
C LEU A 34 9.99 6.57 31.98
N SER A 35 9.60 7.69 32.60
CA SER A 35 8.99 8.80 31.88
C SER A 35 9.96 9.44 30.87
N GLN A 36 11.23 9.60 31.25
CA GLN A 36 12.27 10.09 30.33
C GLN A 36 12.49 9.17 29.12
N LEU A 37 12.49 7.85 29.32
CA LEU A 37 12.62 6.89 28.21
C LEU A 37 11.41 6.93 27.27
N LEU A 38 10.19 6.99 27.81
CA LEU A 38 8.98 7.06 27.00
C LEU A 38 8.90 8.35 26.19
N LEU A 39 9.26 9.50 26.78
CA LEU A 39 9.34 10.77 26.05
C LEU A 39 10.37 10.71 24.92
N LYS A 40 11.52 10.09 25.16
CA LYS A 40 12.54 9.90 24.10
C LYS A 40 12.03 9.05 22.95
N LEU A 41 11.30 7.96 23.23
CA LEU A 41 10.69 7.12 22.19
C LEU A 41 9.59 7.87 21.42
N GLN A 42 8.78 8.67 22.12
CA GLN A 42 7.74 9.50 21.50
C GLN A 42 8.35 10.54 20.56
N GLN A 43 9.43 11.22 20.97
CA GLN A 43 10.17 12.15 20.12
C GLN A 43 10.72 11.45 18.87
N HIS A 44 11.32 10.26 19.05
CA HIS A 44 11.88 9.50 17.93
C HIS A 44 10.79 9.04 16.95
N TYR A 45 9.60 8.67 17.46
CA TYR A 45 8.44 8.37 16.63
C TYR A 45 8.00 9.59 15.81
N HIS A 46 7.87 10.76 16.45
CA HIS A 46 7.49 11.99 15.75
C HIS A 46 8.49 12.36 14.65
N TYR A 47 9.79 12.23 14.94
CA TYR A 47 10.84 12.42 13.96
C TYR A 47 10.67 11.50 12.74
N LEU A 48 10.47 10.20 12.95
CA LEU A 48 10.26 9.25 11.84
C LEU A 48 9.00 9.57 11.03
N VAL A 49 7.91 9.95 11.69
CA VAL A 49 6.66 10.36 11.01
C VAL A 49 6.89 11.59 10.13
N GLU A 50 7.67 12.56 10.60
CA GLU A 50 8.01 13.76 9.83
C GLU A 50 8.90 13.43 8.63
N GLN A 51 9.92 12.58 8.82
CA GLN A 51 10.77 12.10 7.72
C GLN A 51 9.95 11.36 6.64
N ILE A 52 9.00 10.51 7.05
CA ILE A 52 8.11 9.81 6.12
C ILE A 52 7.27 10.81 5.31
N LYS A 53 6.69 11.83 5.96
CA LYS A 53 5.90 12.87 5.28
C LYS A 53 6.74 13.67 4.30
N ASP A 54 7.97 14.02 4.68
CA ASP A 54 8.87 14.75 3.79
C ASP A 54 9.20 13.91 2.55
N LEU A 55 9.54 12.63 2.72
CA LEU A 55 9.77 11.70 1.61
C LEU A 55 8.53 11.50 0.71
N GLU A 56 7.33 11.41 1.30
CA GLU A 56 6.07 11.38 0.54
C GLU A 56 5.90 12.64 -0.31
N SER A 57 6.26 13.80 0.22
CA SER A 57 6.16 15.08 -0.48
C SER A 57 7.17 15.18 -1.63
N GLN A 58 8.39 14.69 -1.42
CA GLN A 58 9.42 14.62 -2.46
C GLN A 58 9.01 13.66 -3.57
N LEU A 59 8.41 12.52 -3.22
CA LEU A 59 7.91 11.54 -4.19
C LEU A 59 6.78 12.11 -5.04
N LYS A 60 5.87 12.88 -4.43
CA LYS A 60 4.80 13.59 -5.15
C LYS A 60 5.36 14.56 -6.16
N ARG A 61 6.31 15.42 -5.76
CA ARG A 61 6.95 16.38 -6.67
C ARG A 61 7.60 15.70 -7.87
N LYS A 62 8.32 14.59 -7.66
CA LYS A 62 8.91 13.81 -8.76
C LYS A 62 7.87 13.21 -9.71
N LEU A 63 6.71 12.80 -9.17
CA LEU A 63 5.61 12.30 -10.00
C LEU A 63 4.87 13.41 -10.74
N ASP A 64 4.88 14.65 -10.24
CA ASP A 64 4.32 15.81 -10.92
C ASP A 64 5.14 16.20 -12.16
N GLU A 65 6.44 15.87 -12.17
CA GLU A 65 7.33 16.05 -13.32
C GLU A 65 7.24 14.89 -14.34
N ASP A 66 6.77 13.70 -13.93
CA ASP A 66 6.69 12.50 -14.78
C ASP A 66 5.30 12.34 -15.44
N GLU A 67 5.24 12.47 -16.77
CA GLU A 67 4.01 12.27 -17.54
C GLU A 67 3.40 10.87 -17.37
N VAL A 68 4.24 9.83 -17.25
CA VAL A 68 3.77 8.45 -17.08
C VAL A 68 3.14 8.29 -15.69
N GLY A 69 3.80 8.84 -14.67
CA GLY A 69 3.29 8.95 -13.31
C GLY A 69 1.92 9.63 -13.24
N GLN A 70 1.74 10.77 -13.92
CA GLN A 70 0.46 11.49 -13.97
C GLN A 70 -0.65 10.67 -14.63
N ARG A 71 -0.35 9.97 -15.73
CA ARG A 71 -1.31 9.08 -16.38
C ARG A 71 -1.73 7.94 -15.46
N LEU A 72 -0.79 7.36 -14.70
CA LEU A 72 -1.10 6.32 -13.72
C LEU A 72 -1.95 6.85 -12.56
N LEU A 73 -1.69 8.08 -12.09
CA LEU A 73 -2.49 8.73 -11.04
C LEU A 73 -3.93 9.06 -11.46
N SER A 74 -4.20 9.16 -12.77
CA SER A 74 -5.56 9.33 -13.29
C SER A 74 -6.42 8.08 -13.11
N ILE A 75 -5.81 6.91 -12.91
CA ILE A 75 -6.51 5.64 -12.72
C ILE A 75 -7.08 5.61 -11.30
N PRO A 76 -8.39 5.33 -11.12
CA PRO A 76 -8.97 5.21 -9.78
C PRO A 76 -8.25 4.12 -8.99
N CYS A 77 -8.06 4.36 -7.70
CA CYS A 77 -7.35 3.48 -6.75
C CYS A 77 -5.81 3.38 -6.91
N VAL A 78 -5.21 4.08 -7.88
CA VAL A 78 -3.74 4.14 -8.03
C VAL A 78 -3.18 5.34 -7.28
N GLY A 79 -2.37 5.07 -6.25
CA GLY A 79 -1.74 6.10 -5.40
C GLY A 79 -0.35 6.50 -5.86
N THR A 80 0.23 7.54 -5.25
CA THR A 80 1.57 8.05 -5.59
C THR A 80 2.64 6.98 -5.44
N LEU A 81 2.63 6.22 -4.34
CA LEU A 81 3.57 5.12 -4.15
C LEU A 81 3.43 4.05 -5.23
N THR A 82 2.19 3.67 -5.54
CA THR A 82 1.88 2.64 -6.54
C THR A 82 2.24 3.10 -7.95
N ALA A 83 1.90 4.35 -8.31
CA ALA A 83 2.24 4.97 -9.57
C ALA A 83 3.77 5.05 -9.76
N SER A 84 4.51 5.49 -8.74
CA SER A 84 5.97 5.53 -8.79
C SER A 84 6.57 4.13 -8.93
N THR A 85 6.05 3.14 -8.19
CA THR A 85 6.56 1.76 -8.28
C THR A 85 6.31 1.18 -9.68
N ILE A 86 5.10 1.39 -10.22
CA ILE A 86 4.74 0.94 -11.57
C ILE A 86 5.59 1.67 -12.62
N SER A 87 5.71 3.00 -12.55
CA SER A 87 6.53 3.79 -13.48
C SER A 87 8.00 3.33 -13.45
N THR A 88 8.56 3.06 -12.27
CA THR A 88 9.96 2.62 -12.13
C THR A 88 10.19 1.20 -12.66
N GLU A 89 9.27 0.28 -12.40
CA GLU A 89 9.45 -1.14 -12.76
C GLU A 89 9.03 -1.45 -14.20
N ILE A 90 8.02 -0.74 -14.72
CA ILE A 90 7.43 -1.00 -16.04
C ILE A 90 7.84 0.04 -17.08
N GLY A 91 8.20 1.26 -16.64
CA GLY A 91 8.49 2.39 -17.53
C GLY A 91 7.26 2.85 -18.30
N ASP A 92 7.49 3.34 -19.53
CA ASP A 92 6.47 3.88 -20.44
C ASP A 92 5.40 2.87 -20.90
N GLY A 93 5.57 1.56 -20.64
CA GLY A 93 4.65 0.51 -21.08
C GLY A 93 4.58 0.27 -22.61
N LYS A 94 5.31 1.06 -23.42
CA LYS A 94 5.42 0.91 -24.89
C LYS A 94 5.99 -0.44 -25.33
N GLN A 95 6.59 -1.19 -24.42
CA GLN A 95 7.08 -2.57 -24.66
C GLN A 95 5.95 -3.61 -24.83
N TYR A 96 4.71 -3.28 -24.47
CA TYR A 96 3.57 -4.18 -24.62
C TYR A 96 2.71 -3.77 -25.81
N ALA A 97 2.45 -4.71 -26.72
CA ALA A 97 1.56 -4.48 -27.86
C ALA A 97 0.09 -4.40 -27.46
N SER A 98 -0.29 -5.11 -26.39
CA SER A 98 -1.66 -5.12 -25.87
C SER A 98 -1.71 -5.17 -24.34
N SER A 99 -2.87 -4.79 -23.78
CA SER A 99 -3.14 -4.93 -22.34
C SER A 99 -3.10 -6.38 -21.86
N ARG A 100 -3.37 -7.35 -22.76
CA ARG A 100 -3.26 -8.79 -22.45
C ARG A 100 -1.80 -9.21 -22.29
N ASP A 101 -0.89 -8.64 -23.08
CA ASP A 101 0.54 -8.90 -22.97
C ASP A 101 1.10 -8.31 -21.67
N PHE A 102 0.61 -7.14 -21.26
CA PHE A 102 0.91 -6.57 -19.95
C PHE A 102 0.43 -7.46 -18.80
N ALA A 103 -0.81 -7.96 -18.87
CA ALA A 103 -1.36 -8.87 -17.87
C ALA A 103 -0.58 -10.20 -17.81
N ALA A 104 -0.11 -10.69 -18.96
CA ALA A 104 0.71 -11.89 -19.05
C ALA A 104 2.10 -11.66 -18.42
N ALA A 105 2.75 -10.54 -18.72
CA ALA A 105 4.07 -10.18 -18.19
C ALA A 105 4.05 -9.94 -16.68
N THR A 106 2.99 -9.32 -16.16
CA THR A 106 2.78 -9.15 -14.71
C THR A 106 2.33 -10.43 -14.01
N GLY A 107 2.00 -11.48 -14.77
CA GLY A 107 1.60 -12.79 -14.24
C GLY A 107 0.18 -12.81 -13.67
N LEU A 108 -0.70 -11.90 -14.12
CA LEU A 108 -2.14 -11.87 -13.79
C LEU A 108 -2.96 -12.87 -14.60
N VAL A 109 -2.40 -13.38 -15.70
CA VAL A 109 -3.08 -14.36 -16.59
C VAL A 109 -3.12 -15.76 -15.95
N PRO A 110 -4.23 -16.52 -16.12
CA PRO A 110 -4.31 -17.90 -15.67
C PRO A 110 -3.25 -18.76 -16.36
N ARG A 111 -2.71 -19.74 -15.63
CA ARG A 111 -1.77 -20.70 -16.20
C ARG A 111 -2.52 -21.64 -17.13
N GLN A 112 -2.16 -21.65 -18.40
CA GLN A 112 -2.71 -22.60 -19.36
C GLN A 112 -1.88 -23.89 -19.37
N TYR A 113 -2.56 -25.03 -19.28
CA TYR A 113 -1.98 -26.36 -19.50
C TYR A 113 -2.76 -27.01 -20.65
N SER A 114 -2.06 -27.47 -21.69
CA SER A 114 -2.68 -28.08 -22.86
C SER A 114 -2.03 -29.42 -23.14
N THR A 115 -2.82 -30.48 -23.16
CA THR A 115 -2.38 -31.83 -23.56
C THR A 115 -3.39 -32.42 -24.52
N GLY A 116 -2.92 -32.98 -25.64
CA GLY A 116 -3.75 -33.73 -26.59
C GLY A 116 -5.00 -32.99 -27.10
N GLY A 117 -4.93 -31.67 -27.33
CA GLY A 117 -6.04 -30.88 -27.85
C GLY A 117 -7.08 -30.41 -26.82
N ARG A 118 -6.89 -30.72 -25.52
CA ARG A 118 -7.70 -30.15 -24.42
C ARG A 118 -6.92 -29.06 -23.70
N THR A 119 -7.48 -27.87 -23.66
CA THR A 119 -6.93 -26.74 -22.90
C THR A 119 -7.59 -26.68 -21.52
N THR A 120 -6.79 -26.79 -20.46
CA THR A 120 -7.23 -26.58 -19.08
C THR A 120 -6.60 -25.29 -18.53
N LEU A 121 -7.44 -24.44 -17.95
CA LEU A 121 -7.00 -23.24 -17.24
C LEU A 121 -6.78 -23.58 -15.76
N LEU A 122 -5.57 -23.35 -15.27
CA LEU A 122 -5.16 -23.50 -13.88
C LEU A 122 -5.21 -22.15 -13.17
N GLY A 123 -4.74 -22.11 -11.92
CA GLY A 123 -4.61 -20.87 -11.14
C GLY A 123 -3.68 -19.83 -11.79
N ILE A 124 -3.57 -18.67 -11.14
CA ILE A 124 -2.74 -17.53 -11.59
C ILE A 124 -1.31 -18.00 -11.87
N SER A 125 -0.74 -17.60 -13.02
CA SER A 125 0.55 -18.12 -13.47
C SER A 125 1.74 -17.84 -12.55
N LYS A 126 1.68 -16.78 -11.73
CA LYS A 126 2.75 -16.33 -10.81
C LYS A 126 4.13 -16.13 -11.49
N ARG A 127 4.19 -16.03 -12.83
CA ARG A 127 5.44 -15.91 -13.61
C ARG A 127 6.00 -14.48 -13.67
N GLY A 128 5.20 -13.47 -13.33
CA GLY A 128 5.61 -12.06 -13.33
C GLY A 128 6.09 -11.56 -11.97
N ASN A 129 6.42 -10.27 -11.90
CA ASN A 129 6.89 -9.62 -10.67
C ASN A 129 5.82 -9.68 -9.56
N LYS A 130 6.17 -10.34 -8.44
CA LYS A 130 5.28 -10.50 -7.28
C LYS A 130 4.82 -9.15 -6.72
N LYS A 131 5.70 -8.14 -6.65
CA LYS A 131 5.38 -6.82 -6.08
C LYS A 131 4.31 -6.10 -6.89
N ILE A 132 4.50 -6.03 -8.21
CA ILE A 132 3.56 -5.38 -9.14
C ILE A 132 2.22 -6.11 -9.10
N ARG A 133 2.23 -7.44 -9.16
CA ARG A 133 1.01 -8.25 -9.09
C ARG A 133 0.23 -7.98 -7.79
N THR A 134 0.92 -7.94 -6.65
CA THR A 134 0.27 -7.64 -5.36
C THR A 134 -0.34 -6.24 -5.36
N LEU A 135 0.41 -5.23 -5.84
CA LEU A 135 -0.10 -3.85 -5.94
C LEU A 135 -1.35 -3.76 -6.81
N LEU A 136 -1.33 -4.35 -8.01
CA LEU A 136 -2.47 -4.34 -8.92
C LEU A 136 -3.69 -5.06 -8.32
N VAL A 137 -3.49 -6.17 -7.61
CA VAL A 137 -4.56 -6.89 -6.91
C VAL A 137 -5.13 -6.03 -5.77
N GLN A 138 -4.31 -5.28 -5.03
CA GLN A 138 -4.81 -4.37 -4.00
C GLN A 138 -5.62 -3.22 -4.61
N CYS A 139 -5.12 -2.58 -5.67
CA CYS A 139 -5.86 -1.53 -6.38
C CYS A 139 -7.22 -2.05 -6.88
N ALA A 140 -7.23 -3.25 -7.49
CA ALA A 140 -8.48 -3.87 -7.93
C ALA A 140 -9.44 -4.17 -6.78
N ARG A 141 -8.92 -4.62 -5.63
CA ARG A 141 -9.75 -4.90 -4.44
C ARG A 141 -10.40 -3.63 -3.90
N VAL A 142 -9.64 -2.54 -3.78
CA VAL A 142 -10.17 -1.23 -3.34
C VAL A 142 -11.21 -0.72 -4.34
N PHE A 143 -10.93 -0.87 -5.64
CA PHE A 143 -11.88 -0.51 -6.68
C PHE A 143 -13.21 -1.26 -6.55
N ILE A 144 -13.15 -2.60 -6.36
CA ILE A 144 -14.34 -3.44 -6.17
C ILE A 144 -15.08 -3.08 -4.88
N GLN A 145 -14.38 -2.73 -3.80
CA GLN A 145 -15.02 -2.33 -2.55
C GLN A 145 -15.79 -1.00 -2.70
N ASN A 146 -15.27 -0.08 -3.50
CA ASN A 146 -15.83 1.26 -3.66
C ASN A 146 -16.68 1.43 -4.93
N TRP A 147 -16.91 0.35 -5.70
CA TRP A 147 -17.59 0.40 -7.00
C TRP A 147 -19.04 0.94 -6.95
N ASN A 148 -19.69 0.83 -5.78
CA ASN A 148 -21.06 1.28 -5.56
C ASN A 148 -21.14 2.78 -5.19
N THR A 149 -20.01 3.40 -4.86
CA THR A 149 -19.92 4.86 -4.70
C THR A 149 -19.69 5.48 -6.07
N SER A 150 -20.41 6.57 -6.39
CA SER A 150 -20.35 7.20 -7.71
C SER A 150 -18.89 7.50 -8.09
N LEU A 151 -18.41 6.90 -9.18
CA LEU A 151 -17.06 7.12 -9.74
C LEU A 151 -16.76 8.62 -9.98
N ALA A 152 -17.82 9.44 -10.11
CA ALA A 152 -17.74 10.89 -10.25
C ALA A 152 -17.12 11.61 -9.03
N ASN A 153 -17.16 11.01 -7.83
CA ASN A 153 -16.61 11.62 -6.62
C ASN A 153 -15.17 11.16 -6.29
N TRP A 154 -14.47 10.48 -7.20
CA TRP A 154 -13.11 10.03 -6.94
C TRP A 154 -12.12 11.21 -6.96
N PRO A 155 -11.45 11.54 -5.84
CA PRO A 155 -10.42 12.57 -5.87
C PRO A 155 -9.21 12.09 -6.69
N ILE A 156 -8.84 12.85 -7.71
CA ILE A 156 -7.59 12.63 -8.46
C ILE A 156 -6.43 12.74 -7.45
N GLY A 157 -5.59 11.71 -7.37
CA GLY A 157 -4.47 11.67 -6.42
C GLY A 157 -4.78 11.13 -5.01
N SER A 158 -6.02 10.73 -4.71
CA SER A 158 -6.33 9.98 -3.48
C SER A 158 -6.23 8.47 -3.67
N GLY A 159 -5.24 8.01 -4.43
CA GLY A 159 -4.95 6.58 -4.49
C GLY A 159 -4.29 6.12 -3.19
N ILE A 160 -4.92 5.13 -2.56
CA ILE A 160 -4.65 4.63 -1.21
C ILE A 160 -4.67 5.72 -0.12
N TYR A 161 -5.70 6.56 -0.14
CA TYR A 161 -6.35 6.92 1.12
C TYR A 161 -7.63 6.10 1.18
N CYS A 162 -7.52 4.83 1.59
CA CYS A 162 -8.71 4.13 2.09
C CYS A 162 -9.37 5.06 3.11
N ALA A 163 -10.69 5.23 3.03
CA ALA A 163 -11.46 5.95 4.03
C ALA A 163 -11.03 5.46 5.43
N GLY A 164 -10.25 6.28 6.13
CA GLY A 164 -9.51 5.88 7.33
C GLY A 164 -7.99 5.99 7.19
N LYS A 165 -7.45 7.23 7.32
CA LYS A 165 -6.07 7.62 7.68
C LYS A 165 -5.02 6.49 7.76
N ALA A 166 -4.66 5.88 6.65
CA ALA A 166 -3.62 4.86 6.60
C ALA A 166 -2.36 5.50 5.99
N THR A 167 -1.46 6.00 6.84
CA THR A 167 -0.14 6.52 6.44
C THR A 167 0.73 5.41 5.83
N LEU A 168 1.81 5.75 5.10
CA LEU A 168 2.77 4.77 4.54
C LEU A 168 3.20 3.66 5.53
N SER A 169 3.20 3.95 6.83
CA SER A 169 3.46 2.97 7.90
C SER A 169 2.50 1.77 7.86
N SER A 170 1.22 2.00 7.58
CA SER A 170 0.21 0.93 7.48
C SER A 170 0.40 0.04 6.26
N LEU A 171 0.79 0.61 5.11
CA LEU A 171 1.09 -0.14 3.88
C LEU A 171 2.36 -0.98 4.03
N VAL A 172 3.41 -0.43 4.67
CA VAL A 172 4.65 -1.16 4.93
C VAL A 172 4.40 -2.33 5.90
N LEU A 173 3.67 -2.11 6.99
CA LEU A 173 3.30 -3.17 7.93
C LEU A 173 2.36 -4.22 7.31
N TRP A 174 1.43 -3.79 6.44
CA TRP A 174 0.52 -4.69 5.74
C TRP A 174 1.22 -5.51 4.66
N GLN A 175 2.24 -4.95 4.00
CA GLN A 175 3.08 -5.63 3.03
C GLN A 175 4.09 -6.59 3.69
N ILE A 176 4.47 -6.36 4.95
CA ILE A 176 5.28 -7.30 5.77
C ILE A 176 4.42 -8.41 6.38
N SER A 177 3.14 -8.15 6.69
CA SER A 177 2.23 -9.12 7.31
C SER A 177 1.67 -10.18 6.34
N TRP A 178 1.94 -10.11 5.04
CA TRP A 178 1.58 -11.16 4.09
C TRP A 178 2.74 -12.19 4.01
N PRO A 179 2.56 -13.42 4.51
CA PRO A 179 3.53 -14.47 4.26
C PRO A 179 3.50 -14.84 2.77
N GLU A 180 4.64 -15.30 2.26
CA GLU A 180 4.77 -15.84 0.90
C GLU A 180 3.82 -17.01 0.60
#